data_AF-A0A087RQ33-F1
#
_entry.id   AF-A0A087RQ33-F1
#
_cell.length_a   1.000
_cell.length_b   1.000
_cell.length_c   1.000
_cell.angle_alpha   90.00
_cell.angle_beta   90.00
_cell.angle_gamma   90.00
#
_symmetry.space_group_name_H-M   'P 1'
#
loop_
_entity.id
_entity.type
_entity.pdbx_description
1 polymer ?
#
loop_
_entity_poly.entity_id
_entity_poly.type
_entity_poly.pdbx_seq_one_letter_code
_entity_poly.pdbx_strand_id
1 'polypeptide(L)'
;MIYKILDFAIIAIGLVFFVGVVSFEFDTIGFSEPILQLTYELKLFSDALIWPLVVLLIFDLTLKYRKVKDPKKFVKKYWIDIVMLALIPIFSAFKFFKIGLSLVKKLKTVKMGTKVAHKTKKITQSNKK
;
A
#
# COMPACT_ATOMS: atom_id res chain seq x y z
N MET A 1 -33.28 2.68 -5.08
CA MET A 1 -32.74 3.64 -4.09
C MET A 1 -31.51 3.09 -3.39
N ILE A 2 -31.55 1.86 -2.84
CA ILE A 2 -30.45 1.26 -2.08
C ILE A 2 -29.08 1.29 -2.79
N TYR A 3 -29.04 1.00 -4.09
CA TYR A 3 -27.78 0.98 -4.86
C TYR A 3 -27.13 2.35 -5.02
N LYS A 4 -27.94 3.41 -5.16
CA LYS A 4 -27.41 4.78 -5.27
C LYS A 4 -26.80 5.25 -3.95
N ILE A 5 -27.41 4.85 -2.83
CA ILE A 5 -26.89 5.16 -1.48
C ILE A 5 -25.61 4.37 -1.23
N LEU A 6 -25.58 3.10 -1.62
CA LEU A 6 -24.39 2.25 -1.51
C LEU A 6 -23.23 2.79 -2.35
N ASP A 7 -23.49 3.19 -3.60
CA ASP A 7 -22.49 3.83 -4.47
C ASP A 7 -21.92 5.10 -3.82
N PHE A 8 -22.78 5.97 -3.27
CA PHE A 8 -22.34 7.17 -2.56
C PHE A 8 -21.50 6.86 -1.32
N ALA A 9 -21.90 5.84 -0.55
CA ALA A 9 -21.16 5.40 0.62
C ALA A 9 -19.77 4.85 0.23
N ILE A 10 -19.68 4.05 -0.82
CA ILE A 10 -18.41 3.53 -1.35
C ILE A 10 -17.51 4.67 -1.80
N ILE A 11 -18.04 5.67 -2.51
CA ILE A 11 -17.28 6.84 -2.93
C ILE A 11 -16.79 7.64 -1.73
N ALA A 12 -17.66 7.92 -0.75
CA ALA A 12 -17.29 8.68 0.44
C ALA A 12 -16.20 7.97 1.27
N ILE A 13 -16.38 6.68 1.54
CA ILE A 13 -15.40 5.86 2.27
C ILE A 13 -14.11 5.73 1.45
N GLY A 14 -14.23 5.56 0.13
CA GLY A 14 -13.09 5.50 -0.80
C GLY A 14 -12.27 6.79 -0.80
N LEU A 15 -12.91 7.96 -0.73
CA LEU A 15 -12.22 9.25 -0.59
C LEU A 15 -11.49 9.37 0.74
N VAL A 16 -12.13 9.00 1.85
CA VAL A 16 -11.48 9.00 3.18
C VAL A 16 -10.27 8.06 3.18
N PHE A 17 -10.43 6.86 2.62
CA PHE A 17 -9.33 5.90 2.46
C PHE A 17 -8.21 6.46 1.61
N PHE A 18 -8.53 7.10 0.47
CA PHE A 18 -7.54 7.69 -0.42
C PHE A 18 -6.73 8.80 0.27
N VAL A 19 -7.38 9.68 1.04
CA VAL A 19 -6.70 10.69 1.85
C VAL A 19 -5.76 10.04 2.87
N GLY A 20 -6.21 8.97 3.52
CA GLY A 20 -5.37 8.20 4.44
C GLY A 20 -4.13 7.62 3.75
N VAL A 21 -4.30 6.97 2.60
CA VAL A 21 -3.19 6.43 1.80
C VAL A 21 -2.23 7.53 1.38
N VAL A 22 -2.71 8.63 0.80
CA VAL A 22 -1.84 9.73 0.36
C VAL A 22 -1.06 10.36 1.51
N SER A 23 -1.68 10.46 2.69
CA SER A 23 -1.05 11.10 3.84
C SER A 23 -0.08 10.19 4.60
N PHE A 24 -0.38 8.90 4.70
CA PHE A 24 0.47 7.95 5.45
C PHE A 24 1.45 7.17 4.58
N GLU A 25 1.17 6.99 3.30
CA GLU A 25 2.01 6.29 2.32
C GLU A 25 2.70 7.25 1.33
N PHE A 26 2.87 8.51 1.72
CA PHE A 26 3.50 9.56 0.89
C PHE A 26 4.85 9.12 0.30
N ASP A 27 5.70 8.46 1.09
CA ASP A 27 7.00 7.92 0.68
C ASP A 27 6.87 6.71 -0.27
N THR A 28 5.76 5.98 -0.26
CA THR A 28 5.45 4.94 -1.27
C THR A 28 5.02 5.57 -2.60
N ILE A 29 4.34 6.72 -2.54
CA ILE A 29 3.82 7.45 -3.71
C ILE A 29 4.90 8.35 -4.36
N GLY A 30 6.04 8.54 -3.68
CA GLY A 30 7.20 9.30 -4.19
C GLY A 30 7.29 10.73 -3.66
N PHE A 31 6.49 11.09 -2.66
CA PHE A 31 6.61 12.36 -1.96
C PHE A 31 7.68 12.27 -0.86
N SER A 32 8.43 13.34 -0.68
CA SER A 32 9.48 13.43 0.36
C SER A 32 8.90 13.73 1.75
N GLU A 33 7.73 14.36 1.81
CA GLU A 33 7.06 14.77 3.05
C GLU A 33 5.57 14.44 2.99
N PRO A 34 4.93 14.19 4.14
CA PRO A 34 3.49 13.94 4.20
C PRO A 34 2.71 15.19 3.80
N ILE A 35 1.72 15.03 2.92
CA ILE A 35 0.83 16.13 2.51
C ILE A 35 0.03 16.66 3.72
N LEU A 36 -0.39 15.75 4.61
CA LEU A 36 -1.07 16.06 5.85
C LEU A 36 -0.37 15.34 7.00
N GLN A 37 0.09 16.11 7.99
CA GLN A 37 0.64 15.56 9.23
C GLN A 37 -0.52 15.09 10.13
N LEU A 38 -0.89 13.82 10.00
CA LEU A 38 -1.97 13.21 10.77
C LEU A 38 -1.42 12.40 11.96
N THR A 39 -2.20 12.37 13.04
CA THR A 39 -1.88 11.63 14.27
C THR A 39 -1.84 10.13 14.04
N TYR A 40 -1.04 9.41 14.86
CA TYR A 40 -0.93 7.95 14.82
C TYR A 40 -2.27 7.21 14.96
N GLU A 41 -3.20 7.75 15.77
CA GLU A 41 -4.59 7.25 15.90
C GLU A 41 -5.30 7.12 14.54
N LEU A 42 -5.15 8.15 13.68
CA LEU A 42 -5.79 8.19 12.37
C LEU A 42 -5.13 7.24 11.38
N LYS A 43 -3.86 6.89 11.60
CA LYS A 43 -3.17 5.85 10.83
C LYS A 43 -3.78 4.49 11.11
N LEU A 44 -3.97 4.14 12.38
CA LEU A 44 -4.62 2.88 12.76
C LEU A 44 -6.06 2.81 12.23
N PHE A 45 -6.80 3.91 12.30
CA PHE A 45 -8.12 4.00 11.70
C PHE A 45 -8.09 3.76 10.19
N SER A 46 -7.18 4.42 9.46
CA SER A 46 -7.02 4.25 8.01
C SER A 46 -6.64 2.82 7.62
N ASP A 47 -5.71 2.21 8.36
CA ASP A 47 -5.27 0.83 8.15
C ASP A 47 -6.41 -0.17 8.44
N ALA A 48 -7.26 0.12 9.45
CA ALA A 48 -8.43 -0.70 9.75
C ALA A 48 -9.56 -0.53 8.74
N LEU A 49 -9.77 0.69 8.22
CA LEU A 49 -10.84 1.07 7.30
C LEU A 49 -10.76 0.34 5.94
N ILE A 50 -9.58 -0.17 5.59
CA ILE A 50 -9.39 -0.96 4.36
C ILE A 50 -10.25 -2.22 4.33
N TRP A 51 -10.41 -2.91 5.47
CA TRP A 51 -11.15 -4.17 5.57
C TRP A 51 -12.65 -4.01 5.29
N PRO A 52 -13.39 -3.11 5.97
CA PRO A 52 -14.78 -2.87 5.65
C PRO A 52 -14.97 -2.33 4.23
N LEU A 53 -14.03 -1.51 3.72
CA LEU A 53 -14.08 -1.01 2.33
C LEU A 53 -13.98 -2.15 1.31
N VAL A 54 -13.05 -3.09 1.49
CA VAL A 54 -12.90 -4.28 0.63
C VAL A 54 -14.16 -5.13 0.64
N VAL A 55 -14.68 -5.45 1.84
CA VAL A 55 -15.90 -6.26 1.98
C VAL A 55 -17.08 -5.59 1.28
N LEU A 56 -17.24 -4.27 1.46
CA LEU A 56 -18.31 -3.49 0.85
C LEU A 56 -18.21 -3.49 -0.68
N LEU A 57 -17.02 -3.24 -1.23
CA LEU A 57 -16.74 -3.27 -2.66
C LEU A 57 -17.02 -4.64 -3.29
N ILE A 58 -16.55 -5.72 -2.66
CA ILE A 58 -16.76 -7.09 -3.16
C ILE A 58 -18.26 -7.41 -3.18
N PHE A 59 -18.97 -7.09 -2.09
CA PHE A 59 -20.39 -7.34 -1.98
C PHE A 59 -21.17 -6.57 -3.04
N ASP A 60 -20.90 -5.28 -3.20
CA ASP A 60 -21.55 -4.43 -4.20
C ASP A 60 -21.27 -4.89 -5.65
N LEU A 61 -20.01 -5.17 -5.99
CA LEU A 61 -19.63 -5.70 -7.31
C LEU A 61 -20.30 -7.05 -7.59
N THR A 62 -20.40 -7.92 -6.60
CA THR A 62 -21.06 -9.23 -6.73
C THR A 62 -22.55 -9.05 -7.03
N LEU A 63 -23.23 -8.15 -6.33
CA LEU A 63 -24.64 -7.82 -6.57
C LEU A 63 -24.85 -7.19 -7.96
N LYS A 64 -23.96 -6.28 -8.37
CA LYS A 64 -23.98 -5.65 -9.69
C LYS A 64 -23.74 -6.68 -10.81
N TYR A 65 -22.82 -7.63 -10.62
CA TYR A 65 -22.48 -8.67 -11.59
C TYR A 65 -23.66 -9.61 -11.83
N ARG A 66 -24.33 -10.05 -10.75
CA ARG A 66 -25.51 -10.93 -10.82
C ARG A 66 -26.66 -10.34 -11.65
N LYS A 67 -26.75 -9.00 -11.76
CA LYS A 67 -27.75 -8.31 -12.58
C LYS A 67 -27.37 -8.21 -14.06
N VAL A 68 -26.08 -7.97 -14.36
CA VAL A 68 -25.63 -7.80 -15.74
C VAL A 68 -25.51 -9.15 -16.45
N LYS A 69 -25.05 -10.19 -15.74
CA LYS A 69 -24.82 -11.57 -16.25
C LYS A 69 -23.89 -11.68 -17.48
N ASP A 70 -23.25 -10.58 -17.89
CA ASP A 70 -22.31 -10.49 -18.99
C ASP A 70 -21.00 -9.86 -18.47
N PRO A 71 -19.88 -10.61 -18.45
CA PRO A 71 -18.60 -10.12 -17.93
C PRO A 71 -18.06 -8.89 -18.67
N LYS A 72 -18.16 -8.85 -20.00
CA LYS A 72 -17.62 -7.74 -20.80
C LYS A 72 -18.38 -6.45 -20.51
N LYS A 73 -19.72 -6.52 -20.48
CA LYS A 73 -20.56 -5.36 -20.15
C LYS A 73 -20.38 -4.93 -18.71
N PHE A 74 -20.19 -5.88 -17.79
CA PHE A 74 -19.95 -5.60 -16.38
C PHE A 74 -18.65 -4.83 -16.17
N VAL A 75 -17.53 -5.32 -16.72
CA VAL A 75 -16.23 -4.66 -16.58
C VAL A 75 -16.27 -3.27 -17.17
N LYS A 76 -16.86 -3.08 -18.36
CA LYS A 76 -16.96 -1.75 -18.99
C LYS A 76 -17.81 -0.78 -18.16
N LYS A 77 -18.84 -1.27 -17.47
CA LYS A 77 -19.77 -0.44 -16.70
C LYS A 77 -19.26 -0.08 -15.30
N TYR A 78 -18.56 -0.99 -14.63
CA TYR A 78 -18.09 -0.83 -13.25
C TYR A 78 -16.56 -0.87 -13.14
N TRP A 79 -15.86 -0.39 -14.17
CA TRP A 79 -14.39 -0.45 -14.24
C TRP A 79 -13.72 0.28 -13.08
N ILE A 80 -14.29 1.40 -12.61
CA ILE A 80 -13.76 2.20 -11.49
C ILE A 80 -13.75 1.38 -10.21
N ASP A 81 -14.89 0.77 -9.86
CA ASP A 81 -15.04 -0.07 -8.66
C ASP A 81 -14.06 -1.26 -8.69
N ILE A 82 -13.89 -1.88 -9.87
CA ILE A 82 -12.95 -2.99 -10.08
C ILE A 82 -11.50 -2.52 -9.90
N VAL A 83 -11.13 -1.38 -10.48
CA VAL A 83 -9.79 -0.81 -10.35
C VAL A 83 -9.50 -0.45 -8.89
N MET A 84 -10.48 0.14 -8.19
CA MET A 84 -10.36 0.47 -6.77
C MET A 84 -10.14 -0.78 -5.91
N LEU A 85 -10.90 -1.85 -6.16
CA LEU A 85 -10.73 -3.12 -5.47
C LEU A 85 -9.36 -3.76 -5.76
N ALA A 86 -8.87 -3.67 -7.00
CA ALA A 86 -7.57 -4.22 -7.41
C ALA A 86 -6.39 -3.41 -6.86
N LEU A 87 -6.54 -2.09 -6.70
CA LEU A 87 -5.51 -1.21 -6.15
C LEU A 87 -5.15 -1.55 -4.70
N ILE A 88 -6.12 -1.98 -3.89
CA ILE A 88 -5.93 -2.31 -2.47
C ILE A 88 -4.81 -3.36 -2.25
N PRO A 89 -4.87 -4.57 -2.84
CA PRO A 89 -3.79 -5.55 -2.70
C PRO A 89 -2.49 -5.12 -3.41
N ILE A 90 -2.58 -4.34 -4.49
CA ILE A 90 -1.40 -3.80 -5.17
C ILE A 90 -0.62 -2.88 -4.23
N PHE A 91 -1.28 -1.91 -3.58
CA PHE A 91 -0.63 -1.03 -2.60
C PHE A 91 0.01 -1.81 -1.45
N SER A 92 -0.66 -2.86 -0.96
CA SER A 92 -0.09 -3.76 0.05
C SER A 92 1.18 -4.46 -0.45
N ALA A 93 1.17 -5.00 -1.67
CA ALA A 93 2.33 -5.65 -2.28
C ALA A 93 3.52 -4.68 -2.48
N PHE A 94 3.27 -3.43 -2.87
CA PHE A 94 4.31 -2.41 -2.99
C PHE A 94 5.01 -2.11 -1.65
N LYS A 95 4.25 -2.10 -0.55
CA LYS A 95 4.79 -2.00 0.82
C LYS A 95 5.80 -3.12 1.11
N PHE A 96 5.45 -4.37 0.78
CA PHE A 96 6.36 -5.51 0.95
C PHE A 96 7.60 -5.45 0.07
N PHE A 97 7.46 -4.98 -1.17
CA PHE A 97 8.60 -4.80 -2.07
C PHE A 97 9.61 -3.80 -1.51
N LYS A 98 9.14 -2.68 -0.95
CA LYS A 98 10.00 -1.67 -0.32
C LYS A 98 10.73 -2.20 0.92
N ILE A 99 10.03 -2.96 1.77
CA ILE A 99 10.63 -3.66 2.92
C ILE A 99 11.75 -4.58 2.42
N GLY A 100 11.49 -5.41 1.40
CA GLY A 100 12.48 -6.27 0.78
C GLY A 100 13.71 -5.52 0.26
N LEU A 101 13.50 -4.43 -0.48
CA LEU A 101 14.59 -3.61 -1.03
C LEU A 101 15.44 -2.97 0.08
N SER A 102 14.80 -2.51 1.17
CA SER A 102 15.49 -1.93 2.32
C SER A 102 16.36 -2.97 3.04
N LEU A 103 15.87 -4.20 3.18
CA LEU A 103 16.60 -5.32 3.78
C LEU A 103 17.81 -5.70 2.92
N VAL A 104 17.64 -5.77 1.59
CA VAL A 104 18.75 -6.03 0.66
C VAL A 104 19.82 -4.95 0.75
N LYS A 105 19.42 -3.67 0.80
CA LYS A 105 20.37 -2.55 0.99
C LYS A 105 21.11 -2.66 2.32
N LYS A 106 20.40 -2.92 3.43
CA LYS A 106 21.01 -3.10 4.76
C LYS A 106 21.98 -4.29 4.78
N LEU A 107 21.62 -5.41 4.18
CA LEU A 107 22.50 -6.59 4.06
C LEU A 107 23.76 -6.30 3.24
N LYS A 108 23.65 -5.55 2.14
CA LYS A 108 24.83 -5.09 1.37
C LYS A 108 25.73 -4.19 2.22
N THR A 109 25.17 -3.24 2.96
CA THR A 109 25.94 -2.35 3.85
C THR A 109 26.62 -3.12 4.98
N VAL A 110 25.94 -4.09 5.59
CA VAL A 110 26.53 -4.96 6.62
C VAL A 110 27.68 -5.80 6.04
N LYS A 111 27.48 -6.46 4.89
CA LYS A 111 28.56 -7.22 4.22
C LYS A 111 29.75 -6.33 3.84
N MET A 112 29.50 -5.09 3.44
CA MET A 112 30.56 -4.13 3.11
C MET A 112 31.28 -3.66 4.37
N GLY A 113 30.54 -3.35 5.45
CA GLY A 113 31.09 -2.98 6.75
C GLY A 113 31.94 -4.08 7.38
N THR A 114 31.52 -5.35 7.31
CA THR A 114 32.33 -6.47 7.80
C THR A 114 33.58 -6.69 6.95
N LYS A 115 33.50 -6.50 5.63
CA LYS A 115 34.66 -6.59 4.73
C LYS A 115 35.69 -5.47 4.99
N VAL A 116 35.23 -4.25 5.27
CA VAL A 116 36.08 -3.11 5.66
C VAL A 116 36.70 -3.36 7.03
N ALA A 117 35.91 -3.72 8.05
CA ALA A 117 36.41 -4.03 9.39
C ALA A 117 37.44 -5.17 9.38
N HIS A 118 37.21 -6.21 8.58
CA HIS A 118 38.14 -7.32 8.44
C HIS A 118 39.44 -6.92 7.70
N LYS A 119 39.36 -6.03 6.70
CA LYS A 119 40.56 -5.47 6.05
C LYS A 119 41.34 -4.58 7.00
N THR A 120 40.69 -3.69 7.75
CA THR A 120 41.33 -2.82 8.74
C THR A 120 41.99 -3.63 9.85
N LYS A 121 41.32 -4.66 10.38
CA LYS A 121 41.90 -5.55 11.39
C LYS A 121 43.16 -6.27 10.88
N LYS A 122 43.16 -6.73 9.63
CA LYS A 122 44.36 -7.33 9.00
C LYS A 122 45.49 -6.32 8.80
N ILE A 123 45.18 -5.11 8.36
CA ILE A 123 46.18 -4.04 8.17
C ILE A 123 46.79 -3.61 9.51
N THR A 124 45.98 -3.42 10.55
CA THR A 124 46.46 -3.07 11.90
C THR A 124 47.30 -4.18 12.55
N GLN A 125 46.95 -5.45 12.32
CA GLN A 125 47.77 -6.58 12.80
C GLN A 125 49.09 -6.72 12.02
N SER A 126 49.10 -6.39 10.73
CA SER A 126 50.31 -6.40 9.91
C SER A 126 51.27 -5.24 10.23
N ASN A 127 50.76 -4.10 10.69
CA ASN A 127 51.55 -2.91 11.03
C ASN A 127 52.08 -2.94 12.49
N LYS A 128 51.72 -3.98 13.26
CA LYS A 128 52.21 -4.25 14.63
C LYS A 128 53.31 -5.32 14.68
N LYS A 129 53.73 -5.84 13.52
CA LYS A 129 54.93 -6.68 13.34
C LYS A 129 56.03 -5.83 12.73
#